data_AF-A0A3C0GEH5-F1
#
_entry.id   AF-A0A3C0GEH5-F1
#
_cell.length_a   1.000
_cell.length_b   1.000
_cell.length_c   1.000
_cell.angle_alpha   90.00
_cell.angle_beta   90.00
_cell.angle_gamma   90.00
#
_symmetry.space_group_name_H-M   'P 1'
#
loop_
_entity.id
_entity.type
_entity.pdbx_description
1 polymer ?
#
loop_
_entity_poly.entity_id
_entity_poly.type
_entity_poly.pdbx_seq_one_letter_code
_entity_poly.pdbx_strand_id
1 'polypeptide(L)'
;MKVSFGIVNYNRLFYLKSCAETLMESVKDYDGEIEFICIDDNSKEPGTQEYLQTLADRGWTVINQEDCRQKAKKDIGKIQDVIDEFSAALNLFFETSTGEVIAPLQGDMQFIRKGWLQEYVSLFEEREDVFAAMFDAQRKVRLDHRSYDKVVVGDGATFAV
;
A
#
# COMPACT_ATOMS: atom_id res chain seq x y z
N MET A 1 8.49 13.49 7.69
CA MET A 1 8.64 13.11 6.26
C MET A 1 7.28 13.05 5.56
N LYS A 2 7.22 13.05 4.23
CA LYS A 2 6.00 12.73 3.46
C LYS A 2 5.89 11.23 3.19
N VAL A 3 4.70 10.65 3.36
CA VAL A 3 4.44 9.21 3.14
C VAL A 3 3.39 9.00 2.05
N SER A 4 3.69 8.18 1.04
CA SER A 4 2.75 7.78 -0.01
C SER A 4 2.25 6.36 0.23
N PHE A 5 0.94 6.22 0.45
CA PHE A 5 0.27 4.92 0.54
C PHE A 5 -0.38 4.54 -0.78
N GLY A 6 -0.11 3.32 -1.23
CA GLY A 6 -0.67 2.77 -2.48
C GLY A 6 -1.57 1.58 -2.21
N ILE A 7 -2.78 1.58 -2.75
CA ILE A 7 -3.67 0.41 -2.77
C ILE A 7 -3.92 0.01 -4.22
N VAL A 8 -3.65 -1.25 -4.55
CA VAL A 8 -4.04 -1.85 -5.83
C VAL A 8 -5.35 -2.62 -5.63
N ASN A 9 -6.36 -2.34 -6.45
CA ASN A 9 -7.68 -2.96 -6.35
C ASN A 9 -8.12 -3.59 -7.69
N TYR A 10 -8.72 -4.78 -7.59
CA TYR A 10 -9.46 -5.40 -8.69
C TYR A 10 -10.54 -6.32 -8.16
N ASN A 11 -11.81 -5.95 -8.31
CA ASN A 11 -12.98 -6.71 -7.87
C ASN A 11 -12.86 -7.19 -6.40
N ARG A 12 -12.46 -6.28 -5.50
CA ARG A 12 -12.39 -6.50 -4.05
C ARG A 12 -13.01 -5.35 -3.24
N LEU A 13 -14.15 -4.80 -3.68
CA LEU A 13 -14.76 -3.60 -3.07
C LEU A 13 -14.87 -3.65 -1.54
N PHE A 14 -15.28 -4.79 -0.98
CA PHE A 14 -15.39 -4.96 0.46
C PHE A 14 -14.04 -4.77 1.19
N TYR A 15 -12.97 -5.32 0.63
CA TYR A 15 -11.64 -5.23 1.20
C TYR A 15 -11.03 -3.84 0.97
N LEU A 16 -11.21 -3.26 -0.23
CA LEU A 16 -10.80 -1.90 -0.53
C LEU A 16 -11.41 -0.92 0.48
N LYS A 17 -12.72 -0.99 0.73
CA LYS A 17 -13.40 -0.15 1.74
C LYS A 17 -12.77 -0.32 3.12
N SER A 18 -12.59 -1.56 3.55
CA SER A 18 -12.03 -1.84 4.88
C SER A 18 -10.60 -1.31 5.01
N CYS A 19 -9.75 -1.55 4.00
CA CYS A 19 -8.37 -1.10 3.96
C CYS A 19 -8.28 0.43 3.96
N ALA A 20 -8.96 1.10 3.02
CA ALA A 20 -8.89 2.56 2.89
C ALA A 20 -9.44 3.30 4.12
N GLU A 21 -10.61 2.89 4.64
CA GLU A 21 -11.19 3.54 5.83
C GLU A 21 -10.34 3.32 7.08
N THR A 22 -9.83 2.10 7.30
CA THR A 22 -8.99 1.83 8.46
C THR A 22 -7.62 2.48 8.32
N LEU A 23 -7.05 2.55 7.11
CA LEU A 23 -5.84 3.31 6.84
C LEU A 23 -6.02 4.78 7.24
N MET A 24 -7.02 5.45 6.67
CA MET A 24 -7.28 6.87 6.94
C MET A 24 -7.49 7.14 8.41
N GLU A 25 -8.16 6.23 9.13
CA GLU A 25 -8.35 6.32 10.58
C GLU A 25 -7.06 6.04 11.38
N SER A 26 -6.19 5.16 10.86
CA SER A 26 -4.96 4.72 11.53
C SER A 26 -3.82 5.73 11.52
N VAL A 27 -3.87 6.70 10.60
CA VAL A 27 -2.80 7.66 10.34
C VAL A 27 -3.21 9.10 10.69
N LYS A 28 -4.39 9.32 11.29
CA LYS A 28 -4.90 10.68 11.61
C LYS A 28 -4.05 11.42 12.64
N ASP A 29 -3.32 10.69 13.46
CA ASP A 29 -2.44 11.17 14.50
C ASP A 29 -1.01 11.42 14.01
N TYR A 30 -0.75 11.26 12.71
CA TYR A 30 0.54 11.59 12.12
C TYR A 30 0.62 13.08 11.77
N ASP A 31 1.70 13.73 12.21
CA ASP A 31 1.89 15.18 12.03
C ASP A 31 2.48 15.56 10.65
N GLY A 32 2.97 14.58 9.88
CA GLY A 32 3.54 14.80 8.56
C GLY A 32 2.52 14.76 7.42
N GLU A 33 3.00 14.90 6.18
CA GLU A 33 2.17 14.85 4.99
C GLU A 33 1.88 13.42 4.54
N ILE A 34 0.64 13.16 4.16
CA ILE A 34 0.19 11.85 3.66
C ILE A 34 -0.41 12.01 2.28
N GLU A 35 0.02 11.13 1.37
CA GLU A 35 -0.54 10.97 0.05
C GLU A 35 -1.20 9.59 -0.05
N PHE A 36 -2.44 9.55 -0.54
CA PHE A 36 -3.16 8.31 -0.77
C PHE A 36 -3.39 8.10 -2.27
N ILE A 37 -3.01 6.93 -2.77
CA ILE A 37 -3.14 6.54 -4.17
C ILE A 37 -3.88 5.21 -4.25
N CYS A 38 -4.94 5.16 -5.06
CA CYS A 38 -5.66 3.93 -5.39
C CYS A 38 -5.52 3.65 -6.90
N ILE A 39 -4.93 2.51 -7.24
CA ILE A 39 -4.84 2.01 -8.61
C ILE A 39 -5.93 0.94 -8.77
N ASP A 40 -6.99 1.23 -9.52
CA ASP A 40 -8.04 0.28 -9.84
C ASP A 40 -7.81 -0.32 -11.22
N ASP A 41 -7.84 -1.65 -11.33
CA ASP A 41 -7.70 -2.34 -12.61
C ASP A 41 -9.05 -2.56 -13.31
N ASN A 42 -9.85 -1.49 -13.38
CA ASN A 42 -11.18 -1.49 -13.99
C ASN A 42 -12.12 -2.55 -13.38
N SER A 43 -12.32 -2.45 -12.07
CA SER A 43 -13.27 -3.28 -11.33
C SER A 43 -14.70 -3.12 -11.85
N LYS A 44 -15.44 -4.23 -11.87
CA LYS A 44 -16.82 -4.34 -12.36
C LYS A 44 -17.85 -4.62 -11.28
N GLU A 45 -17.41 -4.87 -10.04
CA GLU A 45 -18.32 -5.07 -8.91
C GLU A 45 -19.24 -3.83 -8.71
N PRO A 46 -20.55 -4.03 -8.53
CA PRO A 46 -21.47 -2.93 -8.24
C PRO A 46 -21.06 -2.12 -7.00
N GLY A 47 -21.12 -0.79 -7.09
CA GLY A 47 -20.73 0.09 -6.00
C GLY A 47 -19.24 0.47 -5.99
N THR A 48 -18.41 -0.11 -6.87
CA THR A 48 -16.97 0.17 -6.88
C THR A 48 -16.67 1.55 -7.42
N GLN A 49 -17.24 1.91 -8.56
CA GLN A 49 -17.00 3.22 -9.18
C GLN A 49 -17.50 4.36 -8.29
N GLU A 50 -18.64 4.16 -7.63
CA GLU A 50 -19.17 5.08 -6.65
C GLU A 50 -18.22 5.26 -5.47
N TYR A 51 -17.65 4.16 -4.95
CA TYR A 51 -16.70 4.25 -3.83
C TYR A 51 -15.37 4.90 -4.25
N LEU A 52 -14.85 4.53 -5.41
CA LEU A 52 -13.65 5.16 -5.98
C LEU A 52 -13.84 6.67 -6.15
N GLN A 53 -15.00 7.12 -6.60
CA GLN A 53 -15.34 8.54 -6.65
C GLN A 53 -15.31 9.18 -5.25
N THR A 54 -15.87 8.51 -4.22
CA THR A 54 -15.80 9.05 -2.85
C THR A 54 -14.37 9.17 -2.32
N LEU A 55 -13.45 8.29 -2.72
CA LEU A 55 -12.04 8.41 -2.38
C LEU A 55 -11.42 9.64 -3.07
N ALA A 56 -11.68 9.81 -4.36
CA ALA A 56 -11.22 10.97 -5.12
C ALA A 56 -11.72 12.29 -4.51
N ASP A 57 -13.00 12.35 -4.14
CA ASP A 57 -13.60 13.52 -3.47
C ASP A 57 -12.97 13.82 -2.10
N ARG A 58 -12.37 12.81 -1.45
CA ARG A 58 -11.62 12.93 -0.19
C ARG A 58 -10.14 13.23 -0.40
N GLY A 59 -9.72 13.51 -1.62
CA GLY A 59 -8.34 13.88 -1.96
C GLY A 59 -7.43 12.71 -2.29
N TRP A 60 -7.95 11.50 -2.48
CA TRP A 60 -7.15 10.39 -3.00
C TRP A 60 -6.87 10.59 -4.49
N THR A 61 -5.67 10.22 -4.92
CA THR A 61 -5.38 10.03 -6.34
C THR A 61 -5.92 8.68 -6.76
N VAL A 62 -6.95 8.66 -7.60
CA VAL A 62 -7.54 7.41 -8.12
C VAL A 62 -7.21 7.26 -9.60
N ILE A 63 -6.58 6.15 -9.96
CA ILE A 63 -6.16 5.88 -11.34
C ILE A 63 -6.78 4.58 -11.82
N ASN A 64 -7.41 4.62 -12.99
CA ASN A 64 -7.82 3.43 -13.71
C ASN A 64 -6.65 2.91 -14.55
N GLN A 65 -6.10 1.75 -14.16
CA GLN A 65 -4.94 1.15 -14.83
C GLN A 65 -5.25 0.72 -16.27
N GLU A 66 -6.47 0.28 -16.55
CA GLU A 66 -6.85 -0.13 -17.91
C GLU A 66 -6.75 1.05 -18.88
N ASP A 67 -7.20 2.23 -18.46
CA ASP A 67 -7.10 3.44 -19.28
C ASP A 67 -5.64 3.79 -19.59
N CYS A 68 -4.73 3.63 -18.63
CA CYS A 68 -3.30 3.81 -18.83
C CYS A 68 -2.73 2.80 -19.83
N ARG A 69 -3.11 1.52 -19.74
CA ARG A 69 -2.68 0.49 -20.71
C ARG A 69 -3.21 0.74 -22.12
N GLN A 70 -4.46 1.17 -22.25
CA GLN A 70 -5.07 1.47 -23.55
C GLN A 70 -4.42 2.69 -24.21
N LYS A 71 -3.99 3.70 -23.44
CA LYS A 71 -3.19 4.82 -23.93
C LYS A 71 -1.81 4.37 -24.41
N ALA A 72 -1.07 3.64 -23.58
CA ALA A 72 0.28 3.15 -23.92
C ALA A 72 0.31 2.27 -25.19
N LYS A 73 -0.70 1.42 -25.40
CA LYS A 73 -0.83 0.59 -26.62
C LYS A 73 -1.04 1.41 -27.90
N LYS A 74 -1.54 2.64 -27.81
CA LYS A 74 -1.67 3.55 -28.97
C LYS A 74 -0.35 4.20 -29.34
N ASP A 75 0.53 4.41 -28.36
CA ASP A 75 1.76 5.19 -28.51
C ASP A 75 2.97 4.34 -28.89
N ILE A 76 2.97 3.04 -28.54
CA ILE A 76 4.10 2.15 -28.77
C ILE A 76 3.62 0.90 -29.52
N GLY A 77 4.08 0.74 -30.75
CA GLY A 77 3.85 -0.45 -31.57
C GLY A 77 4.40 -1.72 -30.89
N LYS A 78 3.56 -2.36 -30.07
CA LYS A 78 3.66 -3.72 -29.53
C LYS A 78 5.07 -4.24 -29.23
N ILE A 79 5.59 -3.89 -28.06
CA ILE A 79 6.51 -4.78 -27.33
C ILE A 79 5.75 -5.19 -26.07
N GLN A 80 5.31 -6.46 -26.06
CA GLN A 80 4.54 -7.05 -24.97
C GLN A 80 5.52 -7.75 -24.04
N ASP A 81 6.29 -6.99 -23.26
CA ASP A 81 6.91 -7.58 -22.08
C ASP A 81 5.77 -7.97 -21.12
N VAL A 82 5.71 -9.26 -20.78
CA VAL A 82 4.64 -9.85 -19.96
C VAL A 82 4.89 -9.45 -18.51
N ILE A 83 4.65 -8.18 -18.19
CA ILE A 83 4.55 -7.74 -16.81
C ILE A 83 3.14 -8.08 -16.33
N ASP A 84 3.05 -8.86 -15.25
CA ASP A 84 1.82 -9.19 -14.54
C ASP A 84 1.02 -7.91 -14.20
N GLU A 85 -0.31 -7.95 -14.36
CA GLU A 85 -1.18 -6.78 -14.22
C GLU A 85 -1.01 -6.10 -12.85
N PHE A 86 -0.82 -6.89 -11.80
CA PHE A 86 -0.56 -6.38 -10.45
C PHE A 86 0.80 -5.66 -10.35
N SER A 87 1.85 -6.22 -10.96
CA SER A 87 3.18 -5.61 -10.99
C SER A 87 3.18 -4.28 -11.75
N ALA A 88 2.44 -4.21 -12.86
CA ALA A 88 2.25 -2.97 -13.61
C ALA A 88 1.48 -1.91 -12.79
N ALA A 89 0.51 -2.32 -11.97
CA ALA A 89 -0.20 -1.42 -11.07
C ALA A 89 0.73 -0.84 -9.99
N LEU A 90 1.60 -1.69 -9.43
CA LEU A 90 2.61 -1.25 -8.46
C LEU A 90 3.59 -0.25 -9.07
N ASN A 91 4.08 -0.51 -10.28
CA ASN A 91 4.95 0.44 -10.99
C ASN A 91 4.27 1.80 -11.18
N LEU A 92 3.00 1.80 -11.60
CA LEU A 92 2.22 3.03 -11.75
C LEU A 92 2.05 3.76 -10.41
N PHE A 93 1.84 3.05 -9.32
CA PHE A 93 1.85 3.63 -7.98
C PHE A 93 3.21 4.27 -7.63
N PHE A 94 4.33 3.58 -7.88
CA PHE A 94 5.66 4.12 -7.64
C PHE A 94 5.94 5.38 -8.47
N GLU A 95 5.57 5.39 -9.76
CA GLU A 95 5.73 6.54 -10.65
C GLU A 95 4.85 7.74 -10.26
N THR A 96 3.69 7.48 -9.64
CA THR A 96 2.76 8.51 -9.19
C THR A 96 3.13 9.07 -7.81
N SER A 97 3.82 8.28 -6.99
CA SER A 97 4.14 8.63 -5.60
C SER A 97 5.10 9.80 -5.51
N THR A 98 4.83 10.71 -4.58
CA THR A 98 5.70 11.89 -4.31
C THR A 98 6.28 11.92 -2.89
N GLY A 99 5.98 10.91 -2.08
CA GLY A 99 6.47 10.76 -0.72
C GLY A 99 7.92 10.29 -0.66
N GLU A 100 8.59 10.64 0.44
CA GLU A 100 9.93 10.18 0.78
C GLU A 100 9.91 8.71 1.22
N VAL A 101 8.81 8.30 1.87
CA VAL A 101 8.53 6.91 2.22
C VAL A 101 7.38 6.42 1.34
N ILE A 102 7.60 5.33 0.62
CA ILE A 102 6.59 4.71 -0.23
C ILE A 102 6.13 3.40 0.43
N ALA A 103 4.84 3.33 0.74
CA ALA A 103 4.22 2.22 1.46
C ALA A 103 3.12 1.56 0.60
N PRO A 104 3.47 0.58 -0.25
CA PRO A 104 2.48 -0.23 -0.95
C PRO A 104 1.72 -1.11 0.04
N LEU A 105 0.40 -1.04 0.02
CA LEU A 105 -0.49 -1.88 0.80
C LEU A 105 -1.16 -2.91 -0.10
N GLN A 106 -1.31 -4.12 0.43
CA GLN A 106 -2.13 -5.12 -0.25
C GLN A 106 -3.61 -4.79 -0.04
N GLY A 107 -4.40 -4.83 -1.11
CA GLY A 107 -5.83 -4.47 -1.08
C GLY A 107 -6.70 -5.39 -0.21
N ASP A 108 -6.14 -6.43 0.40
CA ASP A 108 -6.78 -7.35 1.34
C ASP A 108 -6.39 -7.14 2.82
N MET A 109 -5.59 -6.10 3.13
CA MET A 109 -5.30 -5.69 4.50
C MET A 109 -6.52 -4.97 5.12
N GLN A 110 -7.33 -5.71 5.88
CA GLN A 110 -8.64 -5.20 6.34
C GLN A 110 -8.58 -4.24 7.53
N PHE A 111 -7.59 -4.37 8.41
CA PHE A 111 -7.55 -3.67 9.69
C PHE A 111 -6.14 -3.17 10.00
N ILE A 112 -5.93 -1.88 9.76
CA ILE A 112 -4.68 -1.20 10.10
C ILE A 112 -4.85 -0.58 11.49
N ARG A 113 -3.92 -0.90 12.40
CA ARG A 113 -3.95 -0.41 13.80
C ARG A 113 -3.55 1.06 13.84
N LYS A 114 -3.92 1.79 14.90
CA LYS A 114 -3.52 3.19 15.14
C LYS A 114 -2.15 3.31 15.81
N GLY A 115 -1.57 4.52 15.81
CA GLY A 115 -0.41 4.88 16.63
C GLY A 115 0.90 4.25 16.15
N TRP A 116 0.99 3.90 14.87
CA TRP A 116 2.13 3.19 14.30
C TRP A 116 2.97 4.06 13.35
N LEU A 117 2.34 4.98 12.62
CA LEU A 117 3.01 5.67 11.51
C LEU A 117 4.14 6.56 11.99
N GLN A 118 3.96 7.25 13.12
CA GLN A 118 5.02 8.08 13.69
C GLN A 118 6.25 7.25 14.05
N GLU A 119 6.06 6.12 14.74
CA GLU A 119 7.16 5.19 15.09
C GLU A 119 7.82 4.61 13.83
N TYR A 120 7.02 4.26 12.83
CA TYR A 120 7.51 3.73 11.55
C TYR A 120 8.37 4.75 10.80
N VAL A 121 7.96 6.01 10.74
CA VAL A 121 8.72 7.07 10.06
C VAL A 121 9.97 7.45 10.86
N SER A 122 9.89 7.52 12.19
CA SER A 122 11.04 7.84 13.05
C SER A 122 12.19 6.84 12.88
N LEU A 123 11.91 5.58 12.54
CA LEU A 123 12.95 4.61 12.17
C LEU A 123 13.82 5.12 11.01
N PHE A 124 13.21 5.65 9.95
CA PHE A 124 13.94 6.15 8.78
C PHE A 124 14.60 7.51 9.05
N GLU A 125 13.99 8.35 9.88
CA GLU A 125 14.55 9.65 10.27
C GLU A 125 15.80 9.48 11.17
N GLU A 126 15.80 8.49 12.05
CA GLU A 126 16.89 8.27 13.02
C GLU A 126 18.00 7.32 12.51
N ARG A 127 17.72 6.52 11.47
CA ARG A 127 18.63 5.50 10.95
C ARG A 127 18.87 5.64 9.45
N GLU A 128 19.95 6.33 9.11
CA GLU A 128 20.41 6.48 7.72
C GLU A 128 20.83 5.16 7.05
N ASP A 129 21.03 4.09 7.82
CA ASP A 129 21.36 2.75 7.33
C ASP A 129 20.13 1.86 7.06
N VAL A 130 18.92 2.37 7.33
CA VAL A 130 17.66 1.65 7.12
C VAL A 130 16.91 2.25 5.93
N PHE A 131 16.75 1.46 4.87
CA PHE A 131 16.09 1.88 3.63
C PHE A 131 14.75 1.20 3.38
N ALA A 132 14.43 0.16 4.16
CA ALA A 132 13.16 -0.55 4.06
C ALA A 132 12.77 -1.10 5.43
N ALA A 133 11.47 -1.05 5.71
CA ALA A 133 10.83 -1.74 6.82
C ALA A 133 9.57 -2.43 6.30
N MET A 134 9.14 -3.48 6.97
CA MET A 134 7.99 -4.28 6.56
C MET A 134 6.96 -4.30 7.69
N PHE A 135 5.69 -4.17 7.33
CA PHE A 135 4.60 -4.31 8.29
C PHE A 135 4.46 -5.76 8.78
N ASP A 136 4.35 -5.95 10.10
CA ASP A 136 3.96 -7.25 10.67
C ASP A 136 2.44 -7.44 10.53
N ALA A 137 2.01 -7.93 9.36
CA ALA A 137 0.61 -8.23 9.08
C ALA A 137 0.23 -9.63 9.58
N GLN A 138 0.12 -9.81 10.89
CA GLN A 138 -0.26 -11.09 11.48
C GLN A 138 -1.70 -11.13 12.00
N ARG A 139 -2.39 -12.24 11.68
CA ARG A 139 -3.70 -12.55 12.24
C ARG A 139 -3.59 -12.69 13.76
N LYS A 140 -4.59 -12.20 14.49
CA LYS A 140 -4.66 -12.31 15.94
C LYS A 140 -4.49 -13.74 16.45
N VAL A 141 -5.04 -14.74 15.76
CA VAL A 141 -4.84 -16.16 16.12
C VAL A 141 -3.38 -16.61 16.02
N ARG A 142 -2.57 -16.05 15.10
CA ARG A 142 -1.13 -16.32 15.09
C ARG A 142 -0.48 -15.64 16.28
N LEU A 143 -0.81 -14.37 16.55
CA LEU A 143 -0.34 -13.59 17.71
C LEU A 143 -0.60 -14.30 19.05
N ASP A 144 -1.80 -14.82 19.24
CA ASP A 144 -2.24 -15.47 20.49
C ASP A 144 -1.61 -16.87 20.68
N HIS A 145 -1.01 -17.44 19.63
CA HIS A 145 -0.37 -18.76 19.63
C HIS A 145 1.10 -18.72 19.21
N ARG A 146 1.77 -17.56 19.28
CA ARG A 146 3.19 -17.45 18.90
C ARG A 146 4.07 -18.24 19.87
N SER A 147 4.84 -19.18 19.33
CA SER A 147 6.09 -19.63 19.94
C SER A 147 7.24 -18.87 19.28
N TYR A 148 7.84 -17.92 19.99
CA TYR A 148 9.02 -17.23 19.49
C TYR A 148 10.24 -18.13 19.68
N ASP A 149 10.68 -18.78 18.61
CA ASP A 149 12.01 -19.39 18.60
C ASP A 149 13.02 -18.28 18.28
N LYS A 150 13.95 -18.02 19.19
CA LYS A 150 15.07 -17.13 18.91
C LYS A 150 15.96 -17.79 17.86
N VAL A 151 15.80 -17.39 16.61
CA VAL A 151 16.75 -17.74 15.56
C VAL A 151 17.93 -16.78 15.67
N VAL A 152 19.05 -17.25 16.22
CA VAL A 152 20.33 -16.54 16.14
C VAL A 152 20.86 -16.74 14.73
N VAL A 153 20.75 -15.72 13.89
CA VAL A 153 21.49 -15.65 12.63
C VAL A 153 22.80 -14.91 12.92
N GLY A 154 23.88 -15.29 12.25
CA GLY A 154 25.25 -14.84 12.53
C GLY A 154 25.45 -13.33 12.72
N ASP A 155 26.58 -12.97 13.35
CA ASP A 155 27.01 -11.63 13.78
C ASP A 155 26.10 -10.91 14.78
N GLY A 156 25.21 -11.64 15.46
CA GLY A 156 24.52 -11.14 16.66
C GLY A 156 23.27 -10.32 16.39
N ALA A 157 22.79 -10.28 15.15
CA ALA A 157 21.48 -9.72 14.84
C ALA A 157 20.36 -10.69 15.27
N THR A 158 19.64 -10.34 16.33
CA THR A 158 18.41 -11.03 16.73
C THR A 158 17.20 -10.37 16.09
N PHE A 159 16.41 -11.15 15.37
CA PHE A 159 15.06 -10.78 14.94
C PHE A 159 14.04 -11.52 15.80
N ALA A 160 12.94 -10.86 16.15
CA ALA A 160 11.75 -11.53 16.62
C ALA A 160 10.90 -11.91 15.39
N VAL A 161 10.63 -13.20 15.20
CA VAL A 161 9.71 -13.73 14.19
C VAL A 161 8.51 -14.35 14.89
#